data_AF-A0ABD1LBI4-F1
#
_entry.id   AF-A0ABD1LBI4-F1
#
_cell.length_a   1.000
_cell.length_b   1.000
_cell.length_c   1.000
_cell.angle_alpha   90.00
_cell.angle_beta   90.00
_cell.angle_gamma   90.00
#
_symmetry.space_group_name_H-M   'P 1'
#
loop_
_entity.id
_entity.type
_entity.pdbx_description
1 polymer ?
#
loop_
_entity_poly.entity_id
_entity_poly.type
_entity_poly.pdbx_seq_one_letter_code
_entity_poly.pdbx_strand_id
1 'polypeptide(L)'
;MANIQSFTSIMLIFLFLSLATANYYETLSPQQLGSPEKLTHIRFYFQELISNQEPSIIITDPPKVMNDAPLPFGSRVVLENQLTLRPELDSKRVGKAQGFYLSATQKPGVELEIVMGFVLTFNEGKFNGSTLSVLGRNHIVSEVREMPIIGGTGAFRFARGFAHARTVRVDYTKGDATIEYNLYIFHYSSFPFPSHHQGF
;
A
#
# COMPACT_ATOMS: atom_id res chain seq x y z
N MET A 1 4.52 -38.23 -59.02
CA MET A 1 3.70 -38.53 -57.82
C MET A 1 4.42 -37.93 -56.62
N ALA A 2 3.90 -36.85 -56.05
CA ALA A 2 4.49 -36.23 -54.87
C ALA A 2 4.40 -37.21 -53.68
N ASN A 3 5.51 -37.39 -52.95
CA ASN A 3 5.65 -38.40 -51.91
C ASN A 3 4.79 -38.02 -50.68
N ILE A 4 3.72 -38.77 -50.44
CA ILE A 4 2.73 -38.53 -49.37
C ILE A 4 3.39 -38.45 -47.98
N GLN A 5 4.50 -39.17 -47.77
CA GLN A 5 5.27 -39.11 -46.51
C GLN A 5 5.98 -37.77 -46.27
N SER A 6 6.33 -37.04 -47.33
CA SER A 6 6.90 -35.69 -47.21
C SER A 6 5.83 -34.68 -46.80
N PHE A 7 4.60 -34.86 -47.28
CA PHE A 7 3.47 -33.97 -46.98
C PHE A 7 3.01 -34.10 -45.52
N THR A 8 2.98 -35.32 -44.97
CA THR A 8 2.59 -35.57 -43.57
C THR A 8 3.63 -35.04 -42.58
N SER A 9 4.93 -35.21 -42.86
CA SER A 9 6.00 -34.66 -42.01
C SER A 9 6.00 -33.14 -41.98
N ILE A 10 5.72 -32.48 -43.12
CA ILE A 10 5.62 -31.02 -43.19
C ILE A 10 4.40 -30.53 -42.39
N MET A 11 3.24 -31.17 -42.50
CA MET A 11 2.06 -30.82 -41.69
C MET A 11 2.30 -31.00 -40.18
N LEU A 12 2.99 -32.06 -39.76
CA LEU A 12 3.35 -32.27 -38.36
C LEU A 12 4.31 -31.19 -37.85
N ILE A 13 5.31 -30.79 -38.63
CA ILE A 13 6.23 -29.70 -38.27
C ILE A 13 5.46 -28.37 -38.12
N PHE A 14 4.55 -28.04 -39.03
CA PHE A 14 3.71 -26.83 -38.90
C PHE A 14 2.76 -26.89 -37.69
N LEU A 15 2.23 -28.07 -37.35
CA LEU A 15 1.41 -28.26 -36.15
C LEU A 15 2.23 -28.04 -34.87
N PHE A 16 3.46 -28.55 -34.80
CA PHE A 16 4.38 -28.33 -33.68
C PHE A 16 4.87 -26.87 -33.56
N LEU A 17 5.11 -26.17 -34.68
CA LEU A 17 5.43 -24.74 -34.68
C LEU A 17 4.24 -23.87 -34.27
N SER A 18 3.00 -24.28 -34.59
CA SER A 18 1.79 -23.58 -34.17
C SER A 18 1.45 -23.78 -32.69
N LEU A 19 2.00 -24.83 -32.04
CA LEU A 19 1.67 -25.21 -30.67
C LEU A 19 2.56 -24.57 -29.58
N ALA A 20 3.58 -23.77 -29.90
CA ALA A 20 4.57 -23.38 -28.88
C ALA A 20 5.10 -21.94 -28.95
N THR A 21 4.24 -20.95 -29.22
CA THR A 21 4.46 -19.60 -28.68
C THR A 21 3.43 -19.29 -27.61
N ALA A 22 3.40 -20.14 -26.56
CA ALA A 22 2.78 -19.77 -25.30
C ALA A 22 3.59 -18.61 -24.71
N ASN A 23 3.21 -17.38 -25.04
CA ASN A 23 3.80 -16.21 -24.44
C ASN A 23 3.33 -16.13 -22.98
N TYR A 24 4.27 -16.10 -22.02
CA TYR A 24 3.94 -15.94 -20.60
C TYR A 24 3.41 -14.53 -20.27
N TYR A 25 3.33 -13.64 -21.26
CA TYR A 25 2.86 -12.27 -21.14
C TYR A 25 2.06 -11.86 -22.38
N GLU A 26 1.14 -10.92 -22.19
CA GLU A 26 0.40 -10.24 -23.25
C GLU A 26 0.56 -8.73 -23.04
N THR A 27 0.71 -7.98 -24.14
CA THR A 27 0.65 -6.51 -24.06
C THR A 27 -0.81 -6.08 -24.09
N LEU A 28 -1.28 -5.51 -22.98
CA LEU A 28 -2.62 -4.96 -22.89
C LEU A 28 -2.62 -3.47 -23.24
N SER A 29 -3.54 -3.07 -24.09
CA SER A 29 -3.92 -1.68 -24.33
C SER A 29 -4.79 -1.13 -23.19
N PRO A 30 -4.71 0.18 -22.88
CA PRO A 30 -5.56 0.79 -21.84
C PRO A 30 -7.07 0.58 -22.07
N GLN A 31 -7.51 0.44 -23.32
CA GLN A 31 -8.91 0.19 -23.68
C GLN A 31 -9.41 -1.17 -23.17
N GLN A 32 -8.53 -2.18 -23.09
CA GLN A 32 -8.87 -3.51 -22.58
C GLN A 32 -9.14 -3.53 -21.07
N LEU A 33 -8.79 -2.45 -20.35
CA LEU A 33 -9.02 -2.35 -18.91
C LEU A 33 -10.50 -2.12 -18.55
N GLY A 34 -11.34 -1.79 -19.53
CA GLY A 34 -12.79 -1.65 -19.36
C GLY A 34 -13.25 -0.48 -18.49
N SER A 35 -12.33 0.31 -17.94
CA SER A 35 -12.65 1.51 -17.16
C SER A 35 -11.60 2.62 -17.37
N PRO A 36 -12.03 3.89 -17.42
CA PRO A 36 -11.09 5.01 -17.49
C PRO A 36 -10.34 5.16 -16.16
N GLU A 37 -9.16 5.76 -16.23
CA GLU A 37 -8.41 6.17 -15.05
C GLU A 37 -9.21 7.18 -14.23
N LYS A 38 -9.20 7.03 -12.91
CA LYS A 38 -9.90 7.87 -11.95
C LYS A 38 -8.89 8.51 -11.00
N LEU A 39 -9.06 9.79 -10.72
CA LEU A 39 -8.40 10.46 -9.60
C LEU A 39 -9.37 10.49 -8.41
N THR A 40 -8.92 10.03 -7.25
CA THR A 40 -9.70 10.00 -6.01
C THR A 40 -8.92 10.67 -4.89
N HIS A 41 -9.60 11.56 -4.17
CA HIS A 41 -9.13 12.11 -2.91
C HIS A 41 -9.82 11.40 -1.74
N ILE A 42 -9.05 11.00 -0.73
CA ILE A 42 -9.55 10.38 0.49
C ILE A 42 -8.95 11.09 1.69
N ARG A 43 -9.79 11.42 2.67
CA ARG A 43 -9.38 12.04 3.93
C ARG A 43 -9.83 11.18 5.10
N PHE A 44 -8.94 10.97 6.07
CA PHE A 44 -9.23 10.29 7.33
C PHE A 44 -8.21 10.68 8.41
N TYR A 45 -8.43 10.21 9.63
CA TYR A 45 -7.56 10.40 10.77
C TYR A 45 -7.00 9.06 11.25
N PHE A 46 -5.68 9.00 11.27
CA PHE A 46 -4.88 7.88 11.73
C PHE A 46 -4.65 8.04 13.24
N GLN A 47 -5.09 7.05 14.01
CA GLN A 47 -5.05 7.06 15.47
C GLN A 47 -3.93 6.14 15.97
N GLU A 48 -2.84 6.73 16.45
CA GLU A 48 -1.71 6.03 17.06
C GLU A 48 -1.85 6.10 18.59
N LEU A 49 -1.98 4.94 19.22
CA LEU A 49 -2.26 4.81 20.65
C LEU A 49 -1.20 3.90 21.28
N ILE A 50 -0.42 4.45 22.21
CA ILE A 50 0.59 3.74 22.99
C ILE A 50 0.05 3.43 24.38
N SER A 51 -0.71 4.37 24.96
CA SER A 51 -1.12 4.31 26.37
C SER A 51 -2.38 3.49 26.64
N ASN A 52 -3.05 3.00 25.59
CA ASN A 52 -4.31 2.27 25.71
C ASN A 52 -4.09 0.85 26.26
N GLN A 53 -5.13 0.26 26.87
CA GLN A 53 -5.10 -1.15 27.32
C GLN A 53 -4.84 -2.13 26.16
N GLU A 54 -5.19 -1.69 24.95
CA GLU A 54 -4.85 -2.33 23.69
C GLU A 54 -4.04 -1.33 22.84
N PRO A 55 -2.70 -1.29 22.98
CA PRO A 55 -1.88 -0.38 22.20
C PRO A 55 -1.98 -0.73 20.72
N SER A 56 -2.04 0.29 19.88
CA SER A 56 -2.07 0.12 18.42
C SER A 56 -0.68 -0.09 17.83
N ILE A 57 0.38 0.10 18.63
CA ILE A 57 1.76 -0.11 18.23
C ILE A 57 2.54 -0.93 19.26
N ILE A 58 3.56 -1.66 18.81
CA ILE A 58 4.53 -2.35 19.66
C ILE A 58 5.95 -2.11 19.14
N ILE A 59 6.86 -1.76 20.04
CA ILE A 59 8.30 -1.65 19.76
C ILE A 59 8.91 -3.05 19.92
N THR A 60 9.40 -3.64 18.84
CA THR A 60 9.72 -5.08 18.79
C THR A 60 11.16 -5.44 19.15
N ASP A 61 12.07 -4.46 19.27
CA ASP A 61 13.44 -4.65 19.77
C ASP A 61 13.96 -3.32 20.34
N PRO A 62 14.30 -3.20 21.64
CA PRO A 62 14.89 -1.97 22.16
C PRO A 62 16.25 -1.71 21.49
N PRO A 63 16.54 -0.48 21.04
CA PRO A 63 17.80 -0.15 20.40
C PRO A 63 19.00 -0.44 21.31
N LYS A 64 20.07 -1.00 20.73
CA LYS A 64 21.34 -1.23 21.45
C LYS A 64 22.07 0.08 21.81
N VAL A 65 21.72 1.17 21.13
CA VAL A 65 22.25 2.51 21.38
C VAL A 65 21.25 3.23 22.27
N MET A 66 21.55 3.31 23.57
CA MET A 66 20.79 4.16 24.49
C MET A 66 21.15 5.62 24.22
N ASN A 67 20.19 6.37 23.69
CA ASN A 67 20.14 7.81 23.80
C ASN A 67 18.74 8.20 24.31
N ASP A 68 18.58 9.45 24.73
CA ASP A 68 17.30 9.94 25.31
C ASP A 68 16.21 10.19 24.23
N ALA A 69 16.42 9.71 23.00
CA ALA A 69 15.45 9.91 21.94
C ALA A 69 14.24 8.97 22.12
N PRO A 70 13.01 9.43 21.79
CA PRO A 70 11.83 8.57 21.87
C PRO A 70 11.90 7.32 20.97
N LEU A 71 12.58 7.43 19.82
CA LEU A 71 12.80 6.34 18.86
C LEU A 71 14.26 6.34 18.38
N PRO A 72 15.21 5.80 19.18
CA PRO A 72 16.62 5.76 18.81
C PRO A 72 16.87 5.04 17.49
N PHE A 73 18.02 5.31 16.86
CA PHE A 73 18.44 4.61 15.64
C PHE A 73 18.32 3.10 15.77
N GLY A 74 17.67 2.46 14.78
CA GLY A 74 17.44 1.03 14.75
C GLY A 74 16.16 0.58 15.45
N SER A 75 15.39 1.48 16.06
CA SER A 75 14.05 1.17 16.60
C SER A 75 13.16 0.57 15.53
N ARG A 76 12.42 -0.47 15.90
CA ARG A 76 11.47 -1.19 15.04
C ARG A 76 10.11 -1.16 15.70
N VAL A 77 9.12 -0.67 14.98
CA VAL A 77 7.74 -0.61 15.47
C VAL A 77 6.83 -1.33 14.50
N VAL A 78 5.97 -2.19 15.04
CA VAL A 78 4.84 -2.79 14.31
C VAL A 78 3.58 -2.03 14.73
N LEU A 79 2.71 -1.73 13.77
CA LEU A 79 1.49 -0.96 13.99
C LEU A 79 0.25 -1.64 13.39
N GLU A 80 -0.87 -1.53 14.10
CA GLU A 80 -2.23 -1.71 13.62
C GLU A 80 -3.09 -0.52 14.11
N ASN A 81 -3.04 0.58 13.36
CA ASN A 81 -3.67 1.84 13.76
C ASN A 81 -5.07 1.99 13.15
N GLN A 82 -6.00 2.55 13.92
CA GLN A 82 -7.38 2.75 13.44
C GLN A 82 -7.45 3.97 12.53
N LEU A 83 -8.29 3.88 11.48
CA LEU A 83 -8.63 5.00 10.62
C LEU A 83 -10.04 5.47 10.94
N THR A 84 -10.18 6.76 11.25
CA THR A 84 -11.42 7.39 11.72
C THR A 84 -11.82 8.54 10.80
N LEU A 85 -13.13 8.83 10.72
CA LEU A 85 -13.64 9.87 9.83
C LEU A 85 -13.39 11.30 10.36
N ARG A 86 -13.25 11.44 11.68
CA ARG A 86 -12.98 12.71 12.36
C ARG A 86 -11.81 12.55 13.35
N PRO A 87 -11.25 13.63 13.90
CA PRO A 87 -10.12 13.54 14.83
C PRO A 87 -10.45 12.77 16.11
N GLU A 88 -11.72 12.75 16.53
CA GLU A 88 -12.16 12.09 17.75
C GLU A 88 -12.06 10.56 17.61
N LEU A 89 -11.53 9.90 18.65
CA LEU A 89 -11.25 8.47 18.65
C LEU A 89 -12.52 7.60 18.55
N ASP A 90 -13.63 8.08 19.08
CA ASP A 90 -14.94 7.43 19.05
C ASP A 90 -15.74 7.72 17.76
N SER A 91 -15.18 8.53 16.86
CA SER A 91 -15.80 8.80 15.56
C SER A 91 -15.81 7.55 14.67
N LYS A 92 -16.64 7.57 13.62
CA LYS A 92 -16.84 6.41 12.74
C LYS A 92 -15.49 5.88 12.22
N ARG A 93 -15.20 4.62 12.52
CA ARG A 93 -14.07 3.88 11.94
C ARG A 93 -14.34 3.58 10.46
N VAL A 94 -13.36 3.83 9.60
CA VAL A 94 -13.43 3.61 8.15
C VAL A 94 -12.44 2.56 7.65
N GLY A 95 -11.51 2.14 8.50
CA GLY A 95 -10.48 1.17 8.14
C GLY A 95 -9.40 1.04 9.20
N LYS A 96 -8.26 0.49 8.78
CA LYS A 96 -7.04 0.37 9.58
C LYS A 96 -5.79 0.54 8.72
N ALA A 97 -4.70 0.96 9.36
CA ALA A 97 -3.36 0.89 8.81
C ALA A 97 -2.60 -0.24 9.50
N GLN A 98 -1.97 -1.12 8.74
CA GLN A 98 -1.22 -2.25 9.26
C GLN A 98 0.18 -2.26 8.65
N GLY A 99 1.22 -2.32 9.48
CA GLY A 99 2.57 -2.29 8.97
C GLY A 99 3.61 -2.00 10.03
N PHE A 100 4.59 -1.19 9.67
CA PHE A 100 5.73 -0.89 10.51
C PHE A 100 6.29 0.52 10.25
N TYR A 101 7.11 0.97 11.19
CA TYR A 101 8.09 2.01 10.91
C TYR A 101 9.41 1.75 11.63
N LEU A 102 10.47 2.27 11.03
CA LEU A 102 11.85 2.08 11.46
C LEU A 102 12.53 3.44 11.67
N SER A 103 13.25 3.60 12.78
CA SER A 103 14.16 4.73 12.95
C SER A 103 15.45 4.44 12.19
N ALA A 104 15.67 5.14 11.08
CA ALA A 104 16.75 4.87 10.13
C ALA A 104 17.76 6.04 10.00
N THR A 105 17.76 6.96 10.97
CA THR A 105 18.66 8.12 11.02
C THR A 105 19.68 7.98 12.14
N GLN A 106 20.96 8.22 11.83
CA GLN A 106 22.04 8.28 12.83
C GLN A 106 22.38 9.71 13.23
N LYS A 107 21.77 10.70 12.57
CA LYS A 107 22.09 12.11 12.79
C LYS A 107 21.45 12.57 14.11
N PRO A 108 22.24 13.11 15.06
CA PRO A 108 21.70 13.69 16.28
C PRO A 108 20.70 14.83 15.99
N GLY A 109 19.63 14.90 16.78
CA GLY A 109 18.56 15.89 16.67
C GLY A 109 17.51 15.61 15.57
N VAL A 110 17.60 14.46 14.89
CA VAL A 110 16.69 14.04 13.81
C VAL A 110 15.98 12.72 14.17
N GLU A 111 16.01 12.29 15.43
CA GLU A 111 15.60 10.97 15.90
C GLU A 111 14.09 10.65 15.75
N LEU A 112 13.31 11.60 15.19
CA LEU A 112 11.92 11.41 14.78
C LEU A 112 11.76 11.30 13.25
N GLU A 113 12.86 11.05 12.54
CA GLU A 113 12.84 10.69 11.12
C GLU A 113 12.79 9.17 10.96
N ILE A 114 11.64 8.69 10.49
CA ILE A 114 11.36 7.27 10.33
C ILE A 114 11.13 6.92 8.86
N VAL A 115 11.31 5.65 8.53
CA VAL A 115 10.81 5.06 7.28
C VAL A 115 9.60 4.21 7.63
N MET A 116 8.47 4.50 7.01
CA MET A 116 7.20 3.81 7.25
C MET A 116 6.84 2.92 6.08
N GLY A 117 6.38 1.71 6.36
CA GLY A 117 5.79 0.80 5.39
C GLY A 117 4.48 0.24 5.93
N PHE A 118 3.35 0.57 5.33
CA PHE A 118 2.04 0.09 5.80
C PHE A 118 1.02 -0.05 4.68
N VAL A 119 0.03 -0.90 4.94
CA VAL A 119 -1.14 -1.08 4.12
C VAL A 119 -2.33 -0.41 4.81
N LEU A 120 -3.02 0.46 4.08
CA LEU A 120 -4.31 1.00 4.46
C LEU A 120 -5.39 0.06 3.95
N THR A 121 -6.19 -0.49 4.84
CA THR A 121 -7.35 -1.35 4.51
C THR A 121 -8.62 -0.60 4.83
N PHE A 122 -9.47 -0.42 3.82
CA PHE A 122 -10.77 0.23 3.96
C PHE A 122 -11.86 -0.81 4.17
N ASN A 123 -12.73 -0.61 5.15
CA ASN A 123 -13.74 -1.58 5.55
C ASN A 123 -15.18 -1.08 5.32
N GLU A 124 -15.32 0.07 4.67
CA GLU A 124 -16.58 0.82 4.59
C GLU A 124 -16.82 1.40 3.19
N GLY A 125 -18.10 1.56 2.85
CA GLY A 125 -18.55 2.25 1.64
C GLY A 125 -18.03 1.62 0.34
N LYS A 126 -17.82 2.46 -0.68
CA LYS A 126 -17.42 2.02 -2.03
C LYS A 126 -16.03 1.38 -2.13
N PHE A 127 -15.22 1.49 -1.08
CA PHE A 127 -13.85 0.98 -1.05
C PHE A 127 -13.67 -0.19 -0.08
N ASN A 128 -14.77 -0.71 0.47
CA ASN A 128 -14.72 -1.86 1.37
C ASN A 128 -13.94 -3.03 0.76
N GLY A 129 -12.98 -3.57 1.50
CA GLY A 129 -12.09 -4.65 1.09
C GLY A 129 -10.93 -4.22 0.17
N SER A 130 -10.86 -2.94 -0.22
CA SER A 130 -9.76 -2.41 -1.04
C SER A 130 -8.63 -1.92 -0.16
N THR A 131 -7.41 -1.93 -0.70
CA THR A 131 -6.22 -1.49 0.04
C THR A 131 -5.34 -0.53 -0.75
N LEU A 132 -4.54 0.24 -0.03
CA LEU A 132 -3.45 1.07 -0.57
C LEU A 132 -2.16 0.77 0.20
N SER A 133 -1.05 0.63 -0.52
CA SER A 133 0.28 0.40 0.07
C SER A 133 1.08 1.70 0.07
N VAL A 134 1.70 2.02 1.20
CA VAL A 134 2.53 3.20 1.41
C VAL A 134 3.90 2.74 1.89
N LEU A 135 4.97 3.27 1.28
CA LEU A 135 6.34 3.07 1.73
C LEU A 135 7.11 4.38 1.53
N GLY A 136 7.50 5.04 2.61
CA GLY A 136 8.12 6.35 2.50
C GLY A 136 8.83 6.83 3.75
N ARG A 137 9.69 7.83 3.55
CA ARG A 137 10.31 8.60 4.63
C ARG A 137 9.26 9.51 5.27
N ASN A 138 9.25 9.56 6.59
CA ASN A 138 8.35 10.36 7.39
C ASN A 138 9.16 11.15 8.43
N HIS A 139 9.44 12.42 8.13
CA HIS A 139 10.10 13.35 9.03
C HIS A 139 9.05 13.98 9.95
N ILE A 140 8.80 13.39 11.12
CA ILE A 140 7.61 13.66 11.96
C ILE A 140 7.48 15.14 12.34
N VAL A 141 8.62 15.83 12.51
CA VAL A 141 8.67 17.26 12.88
C VAL A 141 8.28 18.21 11.74
N SER A 142 8.21 17.72 10.49
CA SER A 142 7.68 18.52 9.38
C SER A 142 6.17 18.69 9.52
N GLU A 143 5.69 19.91 9.22
CA GLU A 143 4.27 20.27 9.27
C GLU A 143 3.40 19.38 8.34
N VAL A 144 3.90 19.14 7.12
CA VAL A 144 3.29 18.24 6.13
C VAL A 144 4.34 17.24 5.68
N ARG A 145 3.94 15.96 5.65
CA ARG A 145 4.81 14.84 5.32
C ARG A 145 4.22 14.09 4.15
N GLU A 146 4.96 14.04 3.05
CA GLU A 146 4.53 13.36 1.82
C GLU A 146 5.12 11.95 1.76
N MET A 147 4.27 10.96 1.52
CA MET A 147 4.69 9.57 1.31
C MET A 147 4.04 9.02 0.04
N PRO A 148 4.77 8.26 -0.79
CA PRO A 148 4.22 7.74 -2.03
C PRO A 148 3.26 6.58 -1.75
N ILE A 149 2.20 6.53 -2.56
CA ILE A 149 1.33 5.38 -2.70
C ILE A 149 1.95 4.51 -3.80
N ILE A 150 2.43 3.34 -3.41
CA ILE A 150 3.21 2.45 -4.27
C ILE A 150 2.38 1.33 -4.90
N GLY A 151 1.09 1.25 -4.56
CA GLY A 151 0.18 0.25 -5.11
C GLY A 151 -1.15 0.20 -4.37
N GLY A 152 -2.04 -0.66 -4.85
CA GLY A 152 -3.34 -0.89 -4.23
C GLY A 152 -4.03 -2.13 -4.78
N THR A 153 -5.08 -2.56 -4.07
CA THR A 153 -5.88 -3.74 -4.40
C THR A 153 -7.36 -3.37 -4.50
N GLY A 154 -8.18 -4.28 -5.03
CA GLY A 154 -9.62 -4.05 -5.20
C GLY A 154 -9.89 -2.84 -6.10
N ALA A 155 -10.65 -1.88 -5.57
CA ALA A 155 -10.98 -0.64 -6.25
C ALA A 155 -9.77 0.26 -6.53
N PHE A 156 -8.62 0.00 -5.91
CA PHE A 156 -7.38 0.75 -6.10
C PHE A 156 -6.34 -0.02 -6.94
N ARG A 157 -6.78 -0.90 -7.84
CA ARG A 157 -5.86 -1.59 -8.74
C ARG A 157 -5.12 -0.57 -9.62
N PHE A 158 -3.83 -0.83 -9.83
CA PHE A 158 -2.87 0.08 -10.49
C PHE A 158 -2.72 1.42 -9.77
N ALA A 159 -3.01 1.47 -8.47
CA ALA A 159 -2.92 2.72 -7.73
C ALA A 159 -1.51 3.30 -7.73
N ARG A 160 -1.45 4.61 -7.96
CA ARG A 160 -0.26 5.45 -7.81
C ARG A 160 -0.68 6.83 -7.31
N GLY A 161 0.20 7.49 -6.58
CA GLY A 161 -0.08 8.82 -6.06
C GLY A 161 0.69 9.08 -4.78
N PHE A 162 0.14 9.90 -3.91
CA PHE A 162 0.80 10.30 -2.67
C PHE A 162 -0.19 10.51 -1.53
N ALA A 163 0.35 10.47 -0.32
CA ALA A 163 -0.32 10.75 0.93
C ALA A 163 0.33 11.97 1.58
N HIS A 164 -0.46 12.95 2.01
CA HIS A 164 -0.04 14.01 2.91
C HIS A 164 -0.52 13.69 4.31
N ALA A 165 0.43 13.61 5.24
CA ALA A 165 0.18 13.43 6.65
C ALA A 165 0.47 14.73 7.41
N ARG A 166 -0.45 15.13 8.28
CA ARG A 166 -0.33 16.30 9.18
C ARG A 166 -0.72 15.91 10.59
N THR A 167 0.15 16.16 11.54
CA THR A 167 -0.15 15.86 12.95
C THR A 167 -1.14 16.89 13.50
N VAL A 168 -2.28 16.42 14.00
CA VAL A 168 -3.36 17.29 14.52
C VAL A 168 -3.23 17.42 16.04
N ARG A 169 -2.90 16.33 16.72
CA ARG A 169 -2.73 16.30 18.17
C ARG A 169 -1.67 15.28 18.54
N VAL A 170 -0.83 15.61 19.52
CA VAL A 170 0.10 14.70 20.18
C VAL A 170 -0.05 14.88 21.69
N ASP A 171 -0.19 13.79 22.41
CA ASP A 171 0.03 13.74 23.85
C ASP A 171 1.49 13.30 24.07
N TYR A 172 2.39 14.24 24.33
CA TYR A 172 3.82 13.94 24.49
C TYR A 172 4.14 13.12 25.76
N THR A 173 3.24 13.10 26.74
CA THR A 173 3.42 12.30 27.96
C THR A 173 3.11 10.84 27.69
N LYS A 174 2.11 10.57 26.85
CA LYS A 174 1.66 9.21 26.52
C LYS A 174 2.25 8.67 25.22
N GLY A 175 2.66 9.57 24.33
CA GLY A 175 3.06 9.27 22.95
C GLY A 175 1.89 9.03 21.99
N ASP A 176 0.64 9.19 22.44
CA ASP A 176 -0.54 9.05 21.58
C ASP A 176 -0.62 10.21 20.58
N ALA A 177 -0.98 9.91 19.34
CA ALA A 177 -1.07 10.90 18.28
C ALA A 177 -2.29 10.69 17.36
N THR A 178 -2.88 11.81 16.95
CA THR A 178 -3.90 11.85 15.90
C THR A 178 -3.33 12.57 14.69
N ILE A 179 -3.27 11.87 13.57
CA ILE A 179 -2.67 12.36 12.33
C ILE A 179 -3.72 12.40 11.23
N GLU A 180 -3.93 13.56 10.62
CA GLU A 180 -4.75 13.69 9.43
C GLU A 180 -3.99 13.20 8.20
N TYR A 181 -4.63 12.33 7.41
CA TYR A 181 -4.14 11.87 6.12
C TYR A 181 -5.04 12.35 4.99
N ASN A 182 -4.42 12.89 3.94
CA ASN A 182 -5.04 13.22 2.67
C ASN A 182 -4.35 12.41 1.58
N LEU A 183 -5.07 11.50 0.93
CA LEU A 183 -4.56 10.66 -0.13
C LEU A 183 -5.05 11.16 -1.48
N TYR A 184 -4.16 11.23 -2.46
CA TYR A 184 -4.48 11.57 -3.85
C TYR A 184 -4.05 10.41 -4.72
N ILE A 185 -5.03 9.67 -5.25
CA ILE A 185 -4.81 8.35 -5.86
C ILE A 185 -5.35 8.34 -7.28
N PHE A 186 -4.49 8.05 -8.25
CA PHE A 186 -4.92 7.58 -9.55
C PHE A 186 -5.12 6.07 -9.50
N HIS A 187 -6.24 5.56 -10.02
CA HIS A 187 -6.55 4.13 -10.06
C HIS A 187 -7.55 3.81 -11.17
N TYR A 188 -7.84 2.53 -11.35
CA TYR A 188 -8.85 2.05 -12.29
C TYR A 188 -9.91 1.22 -11.55
N SER A 189 -11.16 1.32 -12.00
CA SER A 189 -12.30 0.65 -11.35
C SER A 189 -12.17 -0.87 -11.51
N SER A 190 -12.44 -1.62 -10.45
CA SER A 190 -12.51 -3.08 -10.54
C SER A 190 -13.89 -3.56 -11.01
N PHE A 191 -14.00 -4.10 -12.24
CA PHE A 191 -14.85 -5.23 -12.67
C PHE A 191 -14.69 -5.55 -14.18
N PRO A 192 -14.74 -6.84 -14.57
CA PRO A 192 -13.74 -7.88 -14.35
C PRO A 192 -12.75 -7.98 -15.54
N PHE A 193 -11.57 -8.56 -15.30
CA PHE A 193 -10.88 -9.26 -16.40
C PHE A 193 -11.80 -10.42 -16.83
N PRO A 194 -12.12 -10.60 -18.12
CA PRO A 194 -12.91 -11.74 -18.55
C PRO A 194 -12.21 -13.03 -18.14
N SER A 195 -12.83 -13.82 -17.28
CA SER A 195 -12.44 -15.21 -17.03
C SER A 195 -12.95 -16.08 -18.16
N HIS A 196 -12.42 -15.90 -19.37
CA HIS A 196 -12.63 -16.85 -20.47
C HIS A 196 -11.39 -16.91 -21.35
N HIS A 197 -10.36 -17.57 -20.83
CA HIS A 197 -9.64 -18.55 -21.62
C HIS A 197 -9.46 -19.79 -20.74
N GLN A 198 -10.37 -20.74 -20.93
CA GLN A 198 -10.10 -22.14 -20.62
C GLN A 198 -8.91 -22.57 -21.48
N GLY A 199 -7.94 -23.24 -20.86
CA GLY A 199 -6.82 -23.89 -21.54
C GLY A 199 -5.54 -23.06 -21.58
N PHE A 200 -4.67 -23.29 -20.59
CA PHE A 200 -3.25 -23.37 -20.88
C PHE A 200 -2.97 -24.71 -21.57
#